data_AF-A0A1F8P451-F1
#
_entry.id   AF-A0A1F8P451-F1
#
_cell.length_a   1.000
_cell.length_b   1.000
_cell.length_c   1.000
_cell.angle_alpha   90.00
_cell.angle_beta   90.00
_cell.angle_gamma   90.00
#
_symmetry.space_group_name_H-M   'P 1'
#
loop_
_entity.id
_entity.type
_entity.pdbx_description
1 polymer ?
#
loop_
_entity_poly.entity_id
_entity_poly.type
_entity_poly.pdbx_seq_one_letter_code
_entity_poly.pdbx_strand_id
1 'polypeptide(L)' 'MTNSDQWIKGILDILTKTHDQEMDCDEVYELLDQFVEAKVRGEDISEAMPLILRHLDLCRDCLEEYEALLRVIEAEEDIK' A
#
# COMPACT_ATOMS: atom_id res chain seq x y z
N MET A 1 4.52 25.87 -29.82
CA MET A 1 3.90 25.29 -28.61
C MET A 1 3.48 26.46 -27.73
N THR A 2 2.17 26.64 -27.58
CA THR A 2 1.59 27.78 -26.85
C THR A 2 1.50 27.45 -25.35
N ASN A 3 1.41 28.46 -24.48
CA ASN A 3 1.18 28.25 -23.03
C ASN A 3 -0.02 27.33 -22.76
N SER A 4 -1.00 27.33 -23.66
CA SER A 4 -2.17 26.45 -23.63
C SER A 4 -1.82 24.96 -23.68
N ASP A 5 -0.71 24.57 -24.32
CA ASP A 5 -0.34 23.16 -24.45
C ASP A 5 0.33 22.61 -23.18
N GLN A 6 0.97 23.49 -22.40
CA GLN A 6 1.66 23.12 -21.17
C GLN A 6 0.70 22.86 -20.01
N TRP A 7 -0.34 23.69 -19.83
CA TRP A 7 -1.30 23.48 -18.74
C TRP A 7 -2.18 22.26 -18.98
N ILE A 8 -2.54 21.96 -20.24
CA ILE A 8 -3.29 20.76 -20.60
C ILE A 8 -2.49 19.50 -20.23
N LYS A 9 -1.18 19.48 -20.49
CA LYS A 9 -0.32 18.37 -20.07
C LYS A 9 -0.23 18.24 -18.55
N GLY A 10 -0.13 19.36 -17.83
CA GLY A 10 -0.09 19.36 -16.37
C GLY A 10 -1.37 18.79 -15.74
N ILE A 11 -2.54 19.14 -16.27
CA ILE A 11 -3.82 18.58 -15.80
C ILE A 11 -3.94 17.10 -16.16
N LEU A 12 -3.55 16.71 -17.38
CA LEU A 12 -3.60 15.31 -17.79
C LEU A 12 -2.69 14.43 -16.92
N ASP A 13 -1.49 14.90 -16.56
CA ASP A 13 -0.56 14.20 -15.67
C ASP A 13 -1.11 14.03 -14.24
N ILE A 14 -1.92 14.98 -13.75
CA ILE A 14 -2.58 14.88 -12.45
C ILE A 14 -3.75 13.89 -12.50
N LEU A 15 -4.53 13.91 -13.60
CA LEU A 15 -5.64 12.96 -13.82
C LEU A 15 -5.16 11.54 -14.10
N THR A 16 -3.96 11.33 -14.64
CA THR A 16 -3.40 9.97 -14.76
C THR A 16 -2.85 9.43 -13.43
N LYS A 17 -2.76 10.27 -12.39
CA LYS A 17 -2.37 9.85 -11.03
C LYS A 17 -3.57 9.45 -10.17
N THR A 18 -4.79 9.78 -10.59
CA THR A 18 -6.00 9.11 -10.08
C THR A 18 -6.05 7.73 -10.71
N HIS A 19 -5.98 6.70 -9.89
CA HIS A 19 -5.93 5.31 -10.33
C HIS A 19 -7.34 4.73 -10.19
N ASP A 20 -7.84 4.01 -11.20
CA ASP A 20 -9.19 3.43 -11.18
C ASP A 20 -9.37 2.37 -10.06
N GLN A 21 -8.27 1.87 -9.48
CA GLN A 21 -8.30 0.98 -8.31
C GLN A 21 -7.56 1.64 -7.15
N GLU A 22 -8.32 2.17 -6.19
CA GLU A 22 -7.84 2.55 -4.87
C GLU A 22 -8.45 1.55 -3.89
N MET A 23 -7.62 0.96 -3.02
CA MET A 23 -8.14 0.13 -1.93
C MET A 23 -8.55 1.04 -0.79
N ASP A 24 -9.72 0.80 -0.23
CA ASP A 24 -10.11 1.42 1.03
C ASP A 24 -9.52 0.67 2.24
N CYS A 25 -9.72 1.21 3.45
CA CYS A 25 -9.18 0.60 4.66
C CYS A 25 -9.77 -0.79 4.93
N ASP A 26 -11.05 -1.01 4.60
CA ASP A 26 -11.74 -2.27 4.87
C ASP A 26 -11.19 -3.38 3.97
N GLU A 27 -10.99 -3.09 2.68
CA GLU A 27 -10.35 -4.00 1.73
C GLU A 27 -8.89 -4.33 2.12
N VAL A 28 -8.16 -3.36 2.70
CA VAL A 28 -6.82 -3.61 3.24
C VAL A 28 -6.89 -4.53 4.44
N TYR A 29 -7.80 -4.28 5.39
CA TYR A 29 -7.92 -5.11 6.60
C TYR A 29 -8.27 -6.57 6.30
N GLU A 30 -9.07 -6.83 5.26
CA GLU A 30 -9.39 -8.20 4.83
C GLU A 30 -8.18 -8.99 4.27
N LEU A 31 -7.13 -8.29 3.82
CA LEU A 31 -5.96 -8.90 3.17
C LEU A 31 -4.65 -8.66 3.94
N LEU A 32 -4.71 -7.90 5.04
CA LEU A 32 -3.52 -7.44 5.75
C LEU A 32 -2.76 -8.61 6.41
N ASP A 33 -3.49 -9.62 6.89
CA ASP A 33 -2.92 -10.85 7.45
C ASP A 33 -2.08 -11.61 6.42
N GLN A 34 -2.64 -11.86 5.23
CA GLN A 34 -1.98 -12.53 4.12
C GLN A 34 -0.77 -11.73 3.63
N PHE A 35 -0.90 -10.40 3.60
CA PHE A 35 0.19 -9.51 3.23
C PHE A 35 1.36 -9.60 4.22
N VAL A 36 1.08 -9.59 5.53
CA VAL A 36 2.10 -9.74 6.58
C VAL A 36 2.77 -11.12 6.51
N GLU A 37 2.00 -12.19 6.31
CA GLU A 37 2.56 -13.54 6.15
C GLU A 37 3.46 -13.67 4.92
N ALA A 38 3.05 -13.10 3.78
CA ALA A 38 3.89 -13.04 2.57
C ALA A 38 5.20 -12.29 2.85
N LYS A 39 5.12 -11.15 3.56
CA LYS A 39 6.29 -10.37 3.96
C LYS A 39 7.26 -11.16 4.83
N VAL A 40 6.75 -11.84 5.86
CA VAL A 40 7.56 -12.64 6.79
C VAL A 40 8.22 -13.84 6.08
N ARG A 41 7.55 -14.44 5.09
CA ARG A 41 8.12 -15.50 4.24
C ARG A 41 9.21 -14.99 3.28
N GLY A 42 9.45 -13.68 3.23
CA GLY A 42 10.45 -13.07 2.36
C GLY A 42 9.99 -12.94 0.91
N GLU A 43 8.68 -13.00 0.65
CA GLU A 43 8.13 -12.76 -0.70
C GLU A 43 8.27 -11.28 -1.08
N ASP A 44 8.42 -11.00 -2.37
CA ASP A 44 8.44 -9.63 -2.88
C ASP A 44 7.02 -9.06 -2.94
N ILE A 45 6.56 -8.57 -1.79
CA ILE A 45 5.25 -7.93 -1.63
C ILE A 45 5.07 -6.66 -2.48
N SER A 46 6.18 -6.06 -2.97
CA SER A 46 6.12 -4.88 -3.84
C SER A 46 5.60 -5.19 -5.23
N GLU A 47 5.85 -6.40 -5.72
CA GLU A 47 5.29 -6.91 -6.97
C GLU A 47 3.96 -7.64 -6.74
N ALA A 48 3.82 -8.36 -5.62
CA ALA A 48 2.66 -9.20 -5.36
C ALA A 48 1.40 -8.41 -4.97
N MET A 49 1.54 -7.35 -4.16
CA MET A 49 0.41 -6.61 -3.58
C MET A 49 0.67 -5.08 -3.55
N PRO A 50 0.91 -4.45 -4.71
CA PRO A 50 1.31 -3.03 -4.80
C PRO A 50 0.25 -2.06 -4.28
N LEU A 51 -1.04 -2.42 -4.35
CA LEU A 51 -2.14 -1.56 -3.88
C LEU A 51 -2.18 -1.43 -2.36
N ILE A 52 -1.90 -2.51 -1.63
CA ILE A 52 -1.82 -2.48 -0.16
C ILE A 52 -0.64 -1.61 0.27
N LEU A 53 0.54 -1.79 -0.34
CA LEU A 53 1.71 -0.95 -0.06
C LEU A 53 1.42 0.53 -0.26
N ARG A 54 0.79 0.87 -1.39
CA ARG A 54 0.38 2.25 -1.65
C ARG A 54 -0.59 2.78 -0.58
N HIS A 55 -1.51 1.95 -0.11
CA HIS A 55 -2.44 2.35 0.95
C HIS A 55 -1.70 2.58 2.28
N LEU A 56 -0.78 1.68 2.66
CA LEU A 56 0.05 1.84 3.87
C LEU A 56 0.93 3.11 3.83
N ASP A 57 1.38 3.51 2.64
CA ASP A 57 2.12 4.78 2.45
C ASP A 57 1.25 6.03 2.69
N LEU A 58 -0.08 5.91 2.55
CA LEU A 58 -1.03 7.03 2.61
C LEU A 58 -1.85 7.05 3.91
N CYS A 59 -2.14 5.88 4.47
CA CYS A 59 -3.02 5.71 5.62
C CYS A 59 -2.24 5.27 6.86
N ARG A 60 -2.14 6.19 7.82
CA ARG A 60 -1.43 5.94 9.08
C ARG A 60 -2.07 4.84 9.91
N ASP A 61 -3.40 4.78 9.96
CA ASP A 61 -4.10 3.79 10.80
C ASP A 61 -3.82 2.37 10.30
N CYS A 62 -3.89 2.13 8.98
CA CYS A 62 -3.54 0.83 8.41
C CYS A 62 -2.06 0.48 8.58
N LEU A 63 -1.16 1.48 8.56
CA LEU A 63 0.26 1.26 8.86
C LEU A 63 0.48 0.82 10.32
N GLU A 64 -0.21 1.45 11.27
CA GLU A 64 -0.12 1.09 12.69
C GLU A 64 -0.61 -0.36 12.93
N GLU A 65 -1.68 -0.79 12.26
CA GLU A 65 -2.18 -2.17 12.31
C GLU A 65 -1.19 -3.16 11.68
N TYR A 66 -0.59 -2.82 10.53
CA TYR A 66 0.46 -3.62 9.89
C TYR A 66 1.67 -3.84 10.83
N GLU A 67 2.16 -2.76 11.45
CA GLU A 67 3.27 -2.85 12.39
C GLU A 67 2.90 -3.64 13.66
N ALA A 68 1.65 -3.54 14.11
CA ALA A 68 1.15 -4.32 15.24
C ALA A 68 1.20 -5.82 14.94
N LEU A 69 0.76 -6.25 13.75
CA LEU A 69 0.83 -7.64 13.33
C LEU A 69 2.27 -8.14 13.24
N LEU A 70 3.19 -7.35 12.68
CA LEU A 70 4.62 -7.72 12.66
C LEU A 70 5.19 -7.92 14.07
N ARG A 71 4.89 -7.01 15.00
CA ARG A 71 5.34 -7.14 16.39
C ARG A 71 4.83 -8.41 17.07
N VAL A 72 3.59 -8.83 16.75
CA VAL A 72 3.04 -10.08 17.28
C VAL A 72 3.82 -11.28 16.75
N ILE A 73 4.09 -11.31 15.44
CA ILE A 73 4.85 -12.43 14.82
C ILE A 73 6.28 -12.49 15.36
N GLU A 74 6.97 -11.35 15.44
CA GLU A 74 8.32 -11.27 16.02
C GLU A 74 8.33 -11.80 17.47
N ALA A 75 7.35 -11.41 18.28
CA ALA A 75 7.21 -11.90 19.65
C ALA A 75 6.90 -13.41 19.71
N GLU A 76 6.16 -13.97 18.76
CA GLU A 76 5.91 -15.41 18.66
C GLU A 76 7.17 -16.20 18.25
N GLU A 77 8.03 -15.63 17.39
CA GLU A 77 9.31 -16.23 17.02
C GLU A 77 10.31 -16.23 18.17
N ASP A 78 10.36 -15.16 18.97
CA ASP A 78 11.25 -15.04 20.13
C ASP A 78 10.90 -16.00 21.29
N ILE A 79 9.67 -16.55 21.32
CA ILE A 79 9.20 -17.49 22.34
C ILE A 79 9.46 -18.97 21.95
N LYS A 80 9.85 -19.25 20.70
CA LYS A 80 10.18 -20.61 20.22
C LYS A 80 11.61 -21.02 20.53
#